data_AF-A0A6B3GE60-F1
#
_entry.id   AF-A0A6B3GE60-F1
#
_cell.length_a   1.000
_cell.length_b   1.000
_cell.length_c   1.000
_cell.angle_alpha   90.00
_cell.angle_beta   90.00
_cell.angle_gamma   90.00
#
_symmetry.space_group_name_H-M   'P 1'
#
loop_
_entity.id
_entity.type
_entity.pdbx_description
1 polymer ?
#
loop_
_entity_poly.entity_id
_entity_poly.type
_entity_poly.pdbx_seq_one_letter_code
_entity_poly.pdbx_strand_id
1 'polypeptide(L)'
;GWSGYIRSLMDNAGWALPEVLSGTDVADGFGFDILAFALVLVLTVILVIGMKLSARVTSVVVAIKVGVVLMVIIAGLFFIKAENYKPFIPPAESQETGGGWDAPLVQLMFGYEPTNFGVMGIFTAASIVFFAFIGFDVVATAAEETKLPQRDMPRGI
;
A
#
# COMPACT_ATOMS: atom_id res chain seq x y z
N GLY A 1 -9.44 0.36 1.48
CA GLY A 1 -8.71 1.55 1.00
C GLY A 1 -8.64 2.62 2.08
N TRP A 2 -8.23 3.85 1.76
CA TRP A 2 -8.04 4.96 2.72
C TRP A 2 -9.28 5.34 3.53
N SER A 3 -10.48 5.22 2.93
CA SER A 3 -11.77 5.39 3.62
C SER A 3 -11.95 4.39 4.78
N GLY A 4 -11.44 3.16 4.62
CA GLY A 4 -11.44 2.13 5.66
C GLY A 4 -10.61 2.51 6.87
N TYR A 5 -9.45 3.17 6.69
CA TYR A 5 -8.65 3.65 7.83
C TYR A 5 -9.38 4.75 8.60
N ILE A 6 -10.08 5.66 7.92
CA ILE A 6 -10.89 6.69 8.60
C ILE A 6 -12.03 6.04 9.39
N ARG A 7 -12.70 5.05 8.80
CA ARG A 7 -13.70 4.24 9.52
C ARG A 7 -13.11 3.62 10.78
N SER A 8 -12.01 2.88 10.64
CA SER A 8 -11.34 2.26 11.79
C SER A 8 -10.94 3.28 12.86
N LEU A 9 -10.47 4.47 12.48
CA LEU A 9 -10.15 5.53 13.44
C LEU A 9 -11.39 6.07 14.16
N MET A 10 -12.49 6.30 13.44
CA MET A 10 -13.74 6.78 14.01
C MET A 10 -14.37 5.73 14.93
N ASP A 11 -14.33 4.46 14.55
CA ASP A 11 -14.79 3.34 15.36
C ASP A 11 -13.98 3.23 16.67
N ASN A 12 -12.64 3.36 16.59
CA ASN A 12 -11.77 3.40 17.77
C ASN A 12 -12.02 4.64 18.66
N ALA A 13 -12.50 5.73 18.08
CA ALA A 13 -12.89 6.95 18.80
C ALA A 13 -14.31 6.86 19.40
N GLY A 14 -15.04 5.76 19.18
CA GLY A 14 -16.41 5.55 19.66
C GLY A 14 -17.48 6.25 18.83
N TRP A 15 -17.14 6.73 17.63
CA TRP A 15 -18.07 7.36 16.69
C TRP A 15 -18.39 6.42 15.54
N ALA A 16 -19.57 5.81 15.57
CA ALA A 16 -20.08 5.03 14.46
C ALA A 16 -20.47 5.95 13.30
N LEU A 17 -19.83 5.74 12.14
CA LEU A 17 -20.20 6.43 10.91
C LEU A 17 -21.61 5.99 10.47
N PRO A 18 -22.47 6.93 10.01
CA PRO A 18 -23.71 6.57 9.34
C PRO A 18 -23.46 5.62 8.17
N GLU A 19 -24.35 4.64 7.98
CA GLU A 19 -24.24 3.57 6.98
C GLU A 19 -24.07 4.11 5.52
N VAL A 20 -24.58 5.31 5.25
CA VAL A 20 -24.42 5.99 3.96
C VAL A 20 -22.96 6.43 3.70
N LEU A 21 -22.19 6.67 4.76
CA LEU A 21 -20.80 7.12 4.71
C LEU A 21 -19.80 5.99 5.01
N SER A 22 -20.26 4.82 5.45
CA SER A 22 -19.39 3.67 5.70
C SER A 22 -18.86 3.04 4.41
N GLY A 23 -19.35 3.47 3.24
CA GLY A 23 -19.02 2.87 1.96
C GLY A 23 -19.57 1.45 1.84
N THR A 24 -19.43 0.84 0.67
CA THR A 24 -19.82 -0.56 0.50
C THR A 24 -18.71 -1.47 0.98
N ASP A 25 -19.06 -2.45 1.82
CA ASP A 25 -18.18 -3.58 2.03
C ASP A 25 -18.12 -4.38 0.73
N VAL A 26 -16.90 -4.83 0.39
CA VAL A 26 -16.61 -5.58 -0.84
C VAL A 26 -17.46 -6.86 -0.93
N ALA A 27 -18.09 -7.27 0.16
CA ALA A 27 -18.96 -8.43 0.26
C ALA A 27 -20.36 -8.25 -0.37
N ASP A 28 -20.89 -7.03 -0.49
CA ASP A 28 -22.30 -6.79 -0.89
C ASP A 28 -22.48 -6.30 -2.35
N GLY A 29 -21.41 -6.27 -3.15
CA GLY A 29 -21.45 -5.97 -4.59
C GLY A 29 -21.01 -4.56 -4.99
N PHE A 30 -21.45 -4.10 -6.17
CA PHE A 30 -21.06 -2.79 -6.73
C PHE A 30 -21.69 -1.65 -5.92
N GLY A 31 -20.85 -0.78 -5.36
CA GLY A 31 -21.31 0.43 -4.71
C GLY A 31 -20.30 1.56 -4.71
N PHE A 32 -20.81 2.74 -4.38
CA PHE A 32 -20.06 3.99 -4.47
C PHE A 32 -19.63 4.43 -3.07
N ASP A 33 -18.33 4.36 -2.80
CA ASP A 33 -17.75 4.85 -1.54
C ASP A 33 -17.70 6.39 -1.56
N ILE A 34 -18.77 7.00 -1.03
CA ILE A 34 -18.92 8.46 -0.92
C ILE A 34 -17.77 9.08 -0.11
N LEU A 35 -17.29 8.38 0.93
CA LEU A 35 -16.21 8.87 1.77
C LEU A 35 -14.88 8.88 1.00
N ALA A 36 -14.59 7.81 0.27
CA ALA A 36 -13.41 7.75 -0.60
C ALA A 36 -13.49 8.79 -1.71
N PHE A 37 -14.65 8.99 -2.33
CA PHE A 37 -14.87 10.02 -3.35
C PHE A 37 -14.61 11.43 -2.80
N ALA A 38 -15.21 11.76 -1.65
CA ALA A 38 -15.01 13.05 -1.00
C ALA A 38 -13.54 13.26 -0.61
N LEU A 39 -12.88 12.22 -0.07
CA LEU A 39 -11.47 12.26 0.27
C LEU A 39 -10.59 12.54 -0.95
N VAL A 40 -10.83 11.84 -2.06
CA VAL A 40 -10.10 12.08 -3.32
C VAL A 40 -10.31 13.51 -3.80
N LEU A 41 -11.55 14.02 -3.77
CA LEU A 41 -11.86 15.39 -4.19
C LEU A 41 -11.12 16.42 -3.32
N VAL A 42 -11.13 16.24 -2.00
CA VAL A 42 -10.39 17.09 -1.05
C VAL A 42 -8.90 17.04 -1.34
N LEU A 43 -8.32 15.85 -1.53
CA LEU A 43 -6.91 15.71 -1.88
C LEU A 43 -6.61 16.39 -3.22
N THR A 44 -7.46 16.25 -4.24
CA THR A 44 -7.31 16.94 -5.51
C THR A 44 -7.30 18.46 -5.33
N VAL A 45 -8.24 19.01 -4.56
CA VAL A 45 -8.29 20.46 -4.28
C VAL A 45 -7.02 20.92 -3.57
N ILE A 46 -6.55 20.17 -2.57
CA ILE A 46 -5.30 20.47 -1.86
C ILE A 46 -4.10 20.44 -2.83
N LEU A 47 -4.04 19.45 -3.72
CA LEU A 47 -2.99 19.34 -4.74
C LEU A 47 -3.03 20.51 -5.73
N VAL A 48 -4.24 20.92 -6.17
CA VAL A 48 -4.44 22.07 -7.08
C VAL A 48 -4.06 23.39 -6.42
N ILE A 49 -4.33 23.56 -5.13
CA ILE A 49 -3.93 24.76 -4.36
C ILE A 49 -2.39 24.81 -4.19
N GLY A 50 -1.71 23.68 -4.36
CA GLY A 50 -0.26 23.59 -4.36
C GLY A 50 0.30 23.53 -2.94
N MET A 51 0.64 22.32 -2.49
CA MET A 51 1.37 22.15 -1.25
C MET A 51 2.84 22.53 -1.44
N LYS A 52 3.22 23.73 -1.01
CA LYS A 52 4.65 24.08 -0.83
C LYS A 52 5.16 23.43 0.45
N LEU A 53 5.48 22.14 0.37
CA LEU A 53 5.99 21.40 1.51
C LEU A 53 7.42 21.84 1.83
N SER A 54 7.68 22.27 3.06
CA SER A 54 9.03 22.62 3.51
C SER A 54 9.91 21.37 3.53
N ALA A 55 11.12 21.46 2.95
CA ALA A 55 12.07 20.35 2.92
C ALA A 55 12.34 19.72 4.31
N ARG A 56 12.31 20.53 5.39
CA ARG A 56 12.48 20.02 6.76
C ARG A 56 11.35 19.10 7.18
N VAL A 57 10.11 19.43 6.82
CA VAL A 57 8.93 18.60 7.12
C VAL A 57 9.04 17.28 6.36
N THR A 58 9.41 17.32 5.08
CA THR A 58 9.66 16.11 4.28
C THR A 58 10.72 15.22 4.92
N SER A 59 11.86 15.79 5.33
CA SER A 59 12.92 15.02 5.98
C SER A 59 12.49 14.41 7.31
N VAL A 60 11.70 15.11 8.12
CA VAL A 60 11.17 14.57 9.40
C VAL A 60 10.24 13.39 9.13
N VAL A 61 9.32 13.51 8.17
CA VAL A 61 8.41 12.41 7.79
C VAL A 61 9.20 11.21 7.26
N VAL A 62 10.24 11.45 6.46
CA VAL A 62 11.14 10.39 5.98
C VAL A 62 11.90 9.71 7.13
N ALA A 63 12.38 10.47 8.11
CA ALA A 63 13.06 9.91 9.27
C ALA A 63 12.11 9.04 10.12
N ILE A 64 10.87 9.50 10.32
CA ILE A 64 9.85 8.74 11.05
C ILE A 64 9.56 7.41 10.35
N LYS A 65 9.30 7.41 9.03
CA LYS A 65 9.00 6.16 8.31
C LYS A 65 10.18 5.17 8.36
N VAL A 66 11.41 5.65 8.21
CA VAL A 66 12.62 4.80 8.31
C VAL A 66 12.78 4.27 9.72
N GLY A 67 12.54 5.10 10.74
CA GLY A 67 12.54 4.68 12.14
C GLY A 67 11.55 3.57 12.43
N VAL A 68 10.31 3.69 11.93
CA VAL A 68 9.29 2.62 12.07
C VAL A 68 9.73 1.32 11.40
N VAL A 69 10.29 1.39 10.19
CA VAL A 69 10.83 0.20 9.50
C VAL A 69 11.96 -0.44 10.30
N LEU A 70 12.93 0.34 10.78
CA LEU A 70 14.02 -0.17 11.61
C LEU A 70 13.52 -0.79 12.92
N MET A 71 12.53 -0.16 13.57
CA MET A 71 11.89 -0.69 14.77
C MET A 71 11.27 -2.07 14.50
N VAL A 72 10.52 -2.21 13.40
CA VAL A 72 9.91 -3.49 13.02
C VAL A 72 10.96 -4.55 12.71
N ILE A 73 12.05 -4.18 12.01
CA ILE A 73 13.18 -5.10 11.74
C ILE A 73 13.79 -5.58 13.06
N ILE A 74 14.16 -4.65 13.95
CA ILE A 74 14.81 -4.98 15.23
C ILE A 74 13.89 -5.85 16.09
N ALA A 75 12.61 -5.49 16.23
CA ALA A 75 11.65 -6.28 16.97
C ALA A 75 11.46 -7.66 16.34
N GLY A 76 11.30 -7.73 15.02
CA GLY A 76 11.09 -8.95 14.26
C GLY A 76 12.24 -9.95 14.35
N LEU A 77 13.49 -9.48 14.48
CA LEU A 77 14.66 -10.34 14.67
C LEU A 77 14.52 -11.25 15.92
N PHE A 78 13.86 -10.77 16.99
CA PHE A 78 13.63 -11.57 18.19
C PHE A 78 12.52 -12.63 18.02
N PHE A 79 11.72 -12.55 16.96
CA PHE A 79 10.63 -13.48 16.67
C PHE A 79 10.97 -14.53 15.59
N ILE A 80 12.22 -14.59 15.13
CA ILE A 80 12.65 -15.57 14.13
C ILE A 80 12.71 -16.97 14.77
N LYS A 81 11.89 -17.89 14.25
CA LYS A 81 11.89 -19.31 14.63
C LYS A 81 12.35 -20.16 13.45
N ALA A 82 13.42 -20.94 13.64
CA ALA A 82 13.99 -21.81 12.61
C ALA A 82 12.98 -22.86 12.08
N GLU A 83 11.99 -23.22 12.89
CA GLU A 83 10.92 -24.17 12.54
C GLU A 83 10.01 -23.65 11.42
N ASN A 84 9.80 -22.33 11.34
CA ASN A 84 8.94 -21.72 10.32
C ASN A 84 9.55 -21.76 8.90
N TYR A 85 10.81 -22.17 8.75
CA TYR A 85 11.46 -22.32 7.44
C TYR A 85 11.17 -23.66 6.77
N LYS A 86 10.38 -24.54 7.40
CA LYS A 86 10.09 -25.88 6.89
C LYS A 86 8.58 -26.14 6.82
N PRO A 87 8.03 -26.40 5.62
CA PRO A 87 8.67 -26.27 4.31
C PRO A 87 8.96 -24.79 3.95
N PHE A 88 10.07 -24.53 3.25
CA PHE A 88 10.42 -23.15 2.85
C PHE A 88 9.38 -22.55 1.90
N ILE A 89 8.79 -23.40 1.04
CA ILE A 89 7.65 -23.07 0.21
C ILE A 89 6.47 -23.87 0.77
N PRO A 90 5.55 -23.23 1.52
CA PRO A 90 4.32 -23.88 1.93
C PRO A 90 3.49 -24.31 0.71
N PRO A 91 2.72 -25.39 0.83
CA PRO A 91 1.83 -25.84 -0.24
C PRO A 91 0.87 -24.71 -0.61
N ALA A 92 0.49 -24.65 -1.89
CA ALA A 92 -0.45 -23.65 -2.37
C ALA A 92 -1.83 -23.87 -1.75
N GLU A 93 -2.39 -22.83 -1.15
CA GLU A 93 -3.74 -22.77 -0.62
C GLU A 93 -4.58 -21.86 -1.52
N SER A 94 -5.79 -22.27 -1.89
CA SER A 94 -6.69 -21.44 -2.70
C SER A 94 -7.09 -20.21 -1.89
N GLN A 95 -6.94 -19.01 -2.46
CA GLN A 95 -7.60 -17.84 -1.90
C GLN A 95 -9.08 -17.85 -2.28
N GLU A 96 -9.96 -17.53 -1.32
CA GLU A 96 -11.32 -17.14 -1.65
C GLU A 96 -11.26 -15.83 -2.44
N THR A 97 -11.25 -15.98 -3.74
CA THR A 97 -11.21 -14.88 -4.68
C THR A 97 -12.65 -14.66 -5.13
N GLY A 98 -13.15 -13.43 -5.03
CA GLY A 98 -14.52 -13.11 -5.43
C GLY A 98 -14.80 -13.59 -6.86
N GLY A 99 -15.99 -14.13 -7.11
CA GLY A 99 -16.41 -14.55 -8.44
C GLY A 99 -16.85 -13.37 -9.31
N GLY A 100 -16.77 -13.52 -10.63
CA GLY A 100 -17.28 -12.51 -11.56
C GLY A 100 -16.34 -11.30 -11.71
N TRP A 101 -16.86 -10.07 -11.57
CA TRP A 101 -16.08 -8.84 -11.77
C TRP A 101 -15.09 -8.55 -10.65
N ASP A 102 -15.25 -9.21 -9.50
CA ASP A 102 -14.36 -9.08 -8.34
C ASP A 102 -13.14 -10.01 -8.42
N ALA A 103 -13.11 -10.89 -9.43
CA ALA A 103 -11.97 -11.74 -9.72
C ALA A 103 -10.81 -10.90 -10.30
N PRO A 104 -9.55 -11.13 -9.86
CA PRO A 104 -8.37 -10.56 -10.46
C PRO A 104 -8.36 -10.79 -11.97
N LEU A 105 -7.89 -9.79 -12.72
CA LEU A 105 -7.80 -9.87 -14.18
C LEU A 105 -7.02 -11.10 -14.66
N VAL A 106 -6.07 -11.58 -13.86
CA VAL A 106 -5.31 -12.81 -14.14
C VAL A 106 -6.21 -14.05 -14.12
N GLN A 107 -7.13 -14.14 -13.16
CA GLN A 107 -8.12 -15.22 -13.07
C GLN A 107 -9.11 -15.14 -14.24
N LEU A 108 -9.58 -13.95 -14.59
CA LEU A 108 -10.53 -13.76 -15.68
C LEU A 108 -9.93 -14.04 -17.06
N MET A 109 -8.68 -13.66 -17.32
CA MET A 109 -8.04 -13.84 -18.62
C MET A 109 -7.41 -15.22 -18.81
N PHE A 110 -6.84 -15.79 -17.73
CA PHE A 110 -6.03 -17.00 -17.83
C PHE A 110 -6.62 -18.20 -17.08
N GLY A 111 -7.72 -18.03 -16.34
CA GLY A 111 -8.38 -19.12 -15.60
C GLY A 111 -7.59 -19.64 -14.39
N TYR A 112 -6.53 -18.95 -13.98
CA TYR A 112 -5.73 -19.31 -12.82
C TYR A 112 -6.23 -18.60 -11.57
N GLU A 113 -6.59 -19.36 -10.53
CA GLU A 113 -6.92 -18.80 -9.22
C GLU A 113 -5.65 -18.37 -8.48
N PRO A 114 -5.62 -17.15 -7.89
CA PRO A 114 -4.55 -16.76 -6.99
C PRO A 114 -4.48 -17.71 -5.79
N THR A 115 -3.27 -18.14 -5.45
CA THR A 115 -3.04 -18.99 -4.28
C THR A 115 -2.30 -18.22 -3.19
N ASN A 116 -2.69 -18.46 -1.95
CA ASN A 116 -1.82 -18.24 -0.80
C ASN A 116 -0.68 -19.26 -0.87
N PHE A 117 0.57 -18.78 -0.77
CA PHE A 117 1.76 -19.63 -0.83
C PHE A 117 1.92 -20.41 -2.15
N GLY A 118 2.89 -21.34 -2.17
CA GLY A 118 3.30 -22.05 -3.37
C GLY A 118 4.02 -21.17 -4.39
N VAL A 119 4.41 -21.76 -5.52
CA VAL A 119 5.11 -21.05 -6.61
C VAL A 119 4.24 -19.94 -7.19
N MET A 120 2.95 -20.21 -7.39
CA MET A 120 2.01 -19.21 -7.91
C MET A 120 1.80 -18.05 -6.93
N GLY A 121 1.70 -18.33 -5.62
CA GLY A 121 1.63 -17.29 -4.60
C GLY A 121 2.89 -16.42 -4.53
N ILE A 122 4.08 -16.98 -4.80
CA ILE A 122 5.31 -16.20 -4.95
C ILE A 122 5.19 -15.21 -6.11
N PHE A 123 4.68 -15.63 -7.28
CA PHE A 123 4.48 -14.73 -8.41
C PHE A 123 3.45 -13.64 -8.10
N THR A 124 2.32 -13.98 -7.47
CA THR A 124 1.30 -13.01 -7.05
C THR A 124 1.89 -11.99 -6.06
N ALA A 125 2.63 -12.45 -5.05
CA ALA A 125 3.29 -11.57 -4.09
C ALA A 125 4.36 -10.68 -4.75
N ALA A 126 5.16 -11.24 -5.66
CA ALA A 126 6.16 -10.48 -6.42
C ALA A 126 5.52 -9.36 -7.25
N SER A 127 4.36 -9.60 -7.87
CA SER A 127 3.61 -8.56 -8.58
C SER A 127 3.18 -7.42 -7.64
N ILE A 128 2.71 -7.73 -6.43
CA ILE A 128 2.34 -6.70 -5.44
C ILE A 128 3.57 -5.88 -5.03
N VAL A 129 4.70 -6.55 -4.77
CA VAL A 129 5.96 -5.88 -4.38
C VAL A 129 6.51 -5.01 -5.51
N PHE A 130 6.33 -5.39 -6.77
CA PHE A 130 6.74 -4.57 -7.92
C PHE A 130 6.10 -3.16 -7.88
N PHE A 131 4.82 -3.06 -7.52
CA PHE A 131 4.15 -1.77 -7.38
C PHE A 131 4.73 -0.90 -6.25
N ALA A 132 5.40 -1.49 -5.25
CA ALA A 132 6.07 -0.74 -4.19
C ALA A 132 7.33 0.00 -4.68
N PHE A 133 7.86 -0.34 -5.86
CA PHE A 133 8.99 0.36 -6.49
C PHE A 133 8.56 1.54 -7.37
N ILE A 134 7.25 1.76 -7.56
CA ILE A 134 6.74 2.94 -8.25
C ILE A 134 6.99 4.16 -7.35
N GLY A 135 7.79 5.10 -7.83
CA GLY A 135 8.23 6.27 -7.07
C GLY A 135 9.73 6.52 -7.07
N PHE A 136 10.57 5.61 -7.58
CA PHE A 136 12.01 5.89 -7.76
C PHE A 136 12.23 6.99 -8.82
N ASP A 137 11.34 7.07 -9.80
CA ASP A 137 11.29 8.09 -10.85
C ASP A 137 11.08 9.49 -10.29
N VAL A 138 10.40 9.63 -9.15
CA VAL A 138 10.26 10.92 -8.44
C VAL A 138 11.64 11.48 -8.05
N VAL A 139 12.60 10.64 -7.66
CA VAL A 139 13.97 11.09 -7.35
C VAL A 139 14.64 11.67 -8.60
N ALA A 140 14.43 11.05 -9.76
CA ALA A 140 14.95 11.55 -11.03
C ALA A 140 14.31 12.90 -11.44
N THR A 141 13.01 13.10 -11.20
CA THR A 141 12.36 14.40 -11.48
C THR A 141 12.84 15.53 -10.55
N ALA A 142 13.20 15.21 -9.31
CA ALA A 142 13.73 16.18 -8.35
C ALA A 142 15.21 16.55 -8.61
N ALA A 143 15.88 15.88 -9.55
CA ALA A 143 17.27 16.14 -9.89
C ALA A 143 17.54 17.57 -10.35
N GLU A 144 16.57 18.18 -11.03
CA GLU A 144 16.68 19.53 -11.59
C GLU A 144 16.75 20.62 -10.50
N GLU A 145 16.30 20.31 -9.28
CA GLU A 145 16.35 21.22 -8.12
C GLU A 145 17.60 20.99 -7.23
N THR A 146 18.47 20.03 -7.58
CA THR A 146 19.69 19.75 -6.82
C THR A 146 20.82 20.72 -7.17
N LYS A 147 21.55 21.19 -6.15
CA LYS A 147 22.66 22.15 -6.32
C LYS A 147 23.84 21.57 -7.11
N LEU A 148 24.14 20.28 -6.94
CA LEU A 148 25.25 19.57 -7.59
C LEU A 148 24.76 18.22 -8.15
N PRO A 149 24.03 18.22 -9.27
CA PRO A 149 23.39 17.01 -9.80
C PRO A 149 24.39 15.87 -10.05
N GLN A 150 25.56 16.18 -10.61
CA GLN A 150 26.60 15.19 -10.96
C GLN A 150 27.10 14.37 -9.76
N ARG A 151 27.02 14.92 -8.54
CA ARG A 151 27.50 14.26 -7.32
C ARG A 151 26.34 13.77 -6.45
N ASP A 152 25.29 14.56 -6.33
CA ASP A 152 24.23 14.32 -5.37
C ASP A 152 23.20 13.30 -5.91
N MET A 153 22.97 13.26 -7.23
CA MET A 153 22.06 12.28 -7.84
C MET A 153 22.57 10.83 -7.78
N PRO A 154 23.83 10.51 -8.12
CA PRO A 154 24.35 9.14 -8.00
C PRO A 154 24.45 8.62 -6.56
N ARG A 155 24.35 9.50 -5.56
CA ARG A 155 24.35 9.12 -4.14
C ARG A 155 22.95 8.97 -3.56
N GLY A 156 21.96 9.59 -4.20
CA GLY A 156 20.56 9.58 -3.77
C GLY A 156 19.74 8.42 -4.33
N ILE A 157 20.19 7.85 -5.46
CA ILE A 157 19.69 6.59 -6.05
C ILE A 157 20.53 5.43 -5.51
#